data_AF-A0A5B7H393-F1
#
_entry.id   AF-A0A5B7H393-F1
#
_cell.length_a   1.000
_cell.length_b   1.000
_cell.length_c   1.000
_cell.angle_alpha   90.00
_cell.angle_beta   90.00
_cell.angle_gamma   90.00
#
_symmetry.space_group_name_H-M   'P 1'
#
loop_
_entity.id
_entity.type
_entity.pdbx_description
1 polymer ?
#
loop_
_entity_poly.entity_id
_entity_poly.type
_entity_poly.pdbx_seq_one_letter_code
_entity_poly.pdbx_strand_id
1 'polypeptide(L)'
;MQHQFSGGSEEDLAEVVVHFTPQEVVANPRYQEWMARFSPSTSHVIINDANSCMGSEAVHRIQYKLNHLNDNLFPLLGDNGIPKKEACTEGNAEESNNSDCKETLANNNEDTLQFGNSQISGVGPTVQAATLLNYYIRPKKRFDRSNVLHLCPDAYIQECYEGEKFESTFLDVKEKLQAPYLDKAVNAGSQDYPYTFRKIVLGMNTSYSHDKALLMDCGEGTYGQLVRLLGSTECEVLLQKLVAVYVSHLHADHHIGLIRLLLARRRAFNAAGISNVSKQLTKKIINKHSGRKLYLFVERMIIIL
;
A
#
# COMPACT_ATOMS: atom_id res chain seq x y z
N MET A 1 19.87 8.18 -28.80
CA MET A 1 19.50 6.75 -28.77
C MET A 1 20.12 6.01 -29.98
N GLN A 2 21.36 6.34 -30.38
CA GLN A 2 22.00 5.76 -31.58
C GLN A 2 22.51 4.31 -31.39
N HIS A 3 22.57 3.81 -30.15
CA HIS A 3 23.23 2.54 -29.81
C HIS A 3 22.32 1.29 -29.78
N GLN A 4 21.03 1.40 -30.08
CA GLN A 4 20.11 0.24 -30.04
C GLN A 4 19.48 -0.09 -31.39
N PHE A 5 19.72 0.72 -32.42
CA PHE A 5 19.26 0.41 -33.77
C PHE A 5 20.18 -0.66 -34.37
N SER A 6 19.71 -1.91 -34.34
CA SER A 6 20.17 -3.07 -35.13
C SER A 6 21.51 -2.86 -35.86
N GLY A 7 22.61 -3.13 -35.17
CA GLY A 7 23.96 -3.01 -35.75
C GLY A 7 25.14 -2.90 -34.76
N GLY A 8 24.88 -2.81 -33.45
CA GLY A 8 25.91 -2.80 -32.40
C GLY A 8 26.43 -4.20 -32.05
N SER A 9 27.58 -4.27 -31.38
CA SER A 9 28.12 -5.53 -30.84
C SER A 9 27.21 -6.09 -29.74
N GLU A 10 27.30 -7.38 -29.39
CA GLU A 10 26.52 -7.94 -28.27
C GLU A 10 26.73 -7.18 -26.94
N GLU A 11 27.88 -6.50 -26.78
CA GLU A 11 28.20 -5.70 -25.60
C GLU A 11 27.42 -4.37 -25.53
N ASP A 12 26.88 -3.90 -26.66
CA ASP A 12 26.12 -2.64 -26.75
C ASP A 12 24.61 -2.83 -26.52
N LEU A 13 24.13 -4.07 -26.48
CA LEU A 13 22.70 -4.38 -26.32
C LEU A 13 22.25 -4.10 -24.88
N ALA A 14 21.11 -3.42 -24.75
CA ALA A 14 20.50 -3.24 -23.44
C ALA A 14 20.05 -4.61 -22.90
N GLU A 15 20.55 -4.99 -21.73
CA GLU A 15 20.14 -6.23 -21.07
C GLU A 15 18.77 -6.06 -20.40
N VAL A 16 18.57 -4.96 -19.69
CA VAL A 16 17.32 -4.62 -19.00
C VAL A 16 16.95 -3.16 -19.25
N VAL A 17 15.68 -2.91 -19.58
CA VAL A 17 15.09 -1.57 -19.61
C VAL A 17 14.06 -1.47 -18.49
N VAL A 18 14.18 -0.45 -17.64
CA VAL A 18 13.24 -0.19 -16.55
C VAL A 18 12.32 0.96 -16.94
N HIS A 19 11.02 0.70 -16.96
CA HIS A 19 9.99 1.62 -17.42
C HIS A 19 9.22 2.20 -16.23
N PHE A 20 9.53 3.43 -15.86
CA PHE A 20 8.71 4.23 -14.93
C PHE A 20 7.59 4.90 -15.71
N THR A 21 6.59 4.13 -16.15
CA THR A 21 5.64 4.56 -17.19
C THR A 21 4.23 4.08 -16.88
N PRO A 22 3.23 4.99 -16.80
CA PRO A 22 1.83 4.63 -16.51
C PRO A 22 1.27 3.53 -17.42
N GLN A 23 0.35 2.72 -16.89
CA GLN A 23 -0.18 1.56 -17.60
C GLN A 23 -0.82 1.93 -18.95
N GLU A 24 -1.53 3.04 -19.03
CA GLU A 24 -2.16 3.56 -20.24
C GLU A 24 -1.13 3.97 -21.32
N VAL A 25 0.07 4.37 -20.91
CA VAL A 25 1.16 4.71 -21.83
C VAL A 25 1.85 3.43 -22.31
N VAL A 26 2.09 2.46 -21.43
CA VAL A 26 2.64 1.14 -21.80
C VAL A 26 1.70 0.41 -22.78
N ALA A 27 0.38 0.55 -22.59
CA ALA A 27 -0.62 0.00 -23.49
C ALA A 27 -0.74 0.74 -24.83
N ASN A 28 -0.11 1.92 -24.98
CA ASN A 28 -0.20 2.69 -26.21
C ASN A 28 0.62 2.03 -27.34
N PRO A 29 0.04 1.79 -28.53
CA PRO A 29 0.74 1.15 -29.64
C PRO A 29 2.07 1.82 -30.02
N ARG A 30 2.15 3.17 -29.96
CA ARG A 30 3.39 3.90 -30.26
C ARG A 30 4.50 3.61 -29.25
N TYR A 31 4.14 3.38 -27.99
CA TYR A 31 5.10 3.02 -26.95
C TYR A 31 5.57 1.59 -27.12
N GLN A 32 4.65 0.68 -27.46
CA GLN A 32 4.97 -0.72 -27.77
C GLN A 32 5.88 -0.83 -29.00
N GLU A 33 5.62 -0.06 -30.06
CA GLU A 33 6.50 0.08 -31.23
C GLU A 33 7.89 0.60 -30.86
N TRP A 34 7.98 1.51 -29.88
CA TRP A 34 9.27 1.97 -29.36
C TRP A 34 9.98 0.90 -28.54
N MET A 35 9.25 0.15 -27.69
CA MET A 35 9.79 -0.99 -26.94
C MET A 35 10.33 -2.09 -27.87
N ALA A 36 9.64 -2.35 -28.98
CA ALA A 36 10.05 -3.33 -29.99
C ALA A 36 11.32 -2.94 -30.77
N ARG A 37 11.88 -1.75 -30.53
CA ARG A 37 13.18 -1.33 -31.10
C ARG A 37 14.37 -1.88 -30.33
N PHE A 38 14.16 -2.35 -29.10
CA PHE A 38 15.19 -3.06 -28.35
C PHE A 38 15.35 -4.49 -28.89
N SER A 39 16.48 -5.12 -28.58
CA SER A 39 16.71 -6.51 -28.94
C SER A 39 15.61 -7.41 -28.34
N PRO A 40 15.15 -8.47 -29.03
CA PRO A 40 14.26 -9.47 -28.43
C PRO A 40 14.86 -10.14 -27.17
N SER A 41 16.17 -10.05 -26.96
CA SER A 41 16.85 -10.52 -25.75
C SER A 41 16.77 -9.52 -24.57
N THR A 42 16.42 -8.27 -24.82
CA THR A 42 16.29 -7.24 -23.79
C THR A 42 15.09 -7.54 -22.89
N SER A 43 15.33 -7.62 -21.58
CA SER A 43 14.25 -7.74 -20.60
C SER A 43 13.67 -6.37 -20.26
N HIS A 44 12.36 -6.30 -20.06
CA HIS A 44 11.64 -5.07 -19.75
C HIS A 44 11.02 -5.19 -18.36
N VAL A 45 11.32 -4.25 -17.47
CA VAL A 45 10.73 -4.16 -16.13
C VAL A 45 9.76 -2.98 -16.09
N ILE A 46 8.48 -3.25 -15.91
CA ILE A 46 7.45 -2.21 -15.82
C ILE A 46 7.25 -1.82 -14.35
N ILE A 47 7.31 -0.51 -14.07
CA ILE A 47 7.07 0.10 -12.76
C ILE A 47 6.01 1.19 -12.93
N ASN A 48 4.79 0.89 -12.48
CA ASN A 48 3.64 1.77 -12.56
C ASN A 48 2.58 1.48 -11.48
N ASP A 49 1.42 2.11 -11.63
CA ASP A 49 0.29 2.01 -10.72
C ASP A 49 -0.50 0.69 -10.83
N ALA A 50 -0.17 -0.18 -11.79
CA ALA A 50 -0.69 -1.54 -11.86
C ALA A 50 0.09 -2.53 -10.98
N ASN A 51 1.23 -2.14 -10.40
CA ASN A 51 1.95 -2.99 -9.45
C ASN A 51 1.16 -3.12 -8.13
N SER A 52 1.03 -4.34 -7.60
CA SER A 52 0.16 -4.68 -6.47
C SER A 52 0.83 -4.61 -5.08
N CYS A 53 2.16 -4.49 -5.01
CA CYS A 53 2.88 -4.53 -3.74
C CYS A 53 3.08 -3.12 -3.17
N MET A 54 2.39 -2.80 -2.07
CA MET A 54 2.40 -1.45 -1.47
C MET A 54 3.14 -1.34 -0.13
N GLY A 55 3.89 -2.36 0.29
CA GLY A 55 4.36 -2.42 1.68
C GLY A 55 5.64 -3.20 1.96
N SER A 56 5.92 -3.27 3.26
CA SER A 56 6.98 -4.05 3.89
C SER A 56 6.34 -5.08 4.81
N GLU A 57 6.93 -6.27 4.86
CA GLU A 57 6.52 -7.38 5.73
C GLU A 57 6.34 -6.95 7.18
N ALA A 58 7.24 -6.09 7.67
CA ALA A 58 7.24 -5.63 9.05
C ALA A 58 5.92 -4.96 9.45
N VAL A 59 5.26 -4.26 8.52
CA VAL A 59 3.98 -3.61 8.82
C VAL A 59 2.87 -4.64 8.94
N HIS A 60 2.81 -5.63 8.04
CA HIS A 60 1.83 -6.71 8.13
C HIS A 60 2.05 -7.54 9.39
N ARG A 61 3.31 -7.90 9.70
CA ARG A 61 3.69 -8.63 10.90
C ARG A 61 3.20 -7.94 12.17
N ILE A 62 3.39 -6.63 12.31
CA ILE A 62 2.87 -5.87 13.45
C ILE A 62 1.33 -5.81 13.41
N GLN A 63 0.73 -5.58 12.24
CA GLN A 63 -0.73 -5.48 12.10
C GLN A 63 -1.43 -6.79 12.49
N TYR A 64 -0.94 -7.96 12.06
CA TYR A 64 -1.51 -9.25 12.43
C TYR A 64 -1.44 -9.50 13.94
N LYS A 65 -0.34 -9.12 14.59
CA LYS A 65 -0.20 -9.21 16.04
C LYS A 65 -1.17 -8.29 16.79
N LEU A 66 -1.36 -7.07 16.31
CA LEU A 66 -2.33 -6.13 16.88
C LEU A 66 -3.78 -6.56 16.61
N ASN A 67 -4.08 -7.07 15.42
CA ASN A 67 -5.38 -7.63 15.05
C ASN A 67 -5.76 -8.81 15.96
N HIS A 68 -4.79 -9.67 16.29
CA HIS A 68 -4.99 -10.77 17.25
C HIS A 68 -5.44 -10.29 18.63
N LEU A 69 -5.00 -9.09 19.05
CA LEU A 69 -5.43 -8.46 20.30
C LEU A 69 -6.88 -7.95 20.20
N ASN A 70 -7.20 -7.20 19.13
CA ASN A 70 -8.54 -6.71 18.87
C ASN A 70 -8.70 -6.38 17.37
N ASP A 71 -9.58 -7.11 16.71
CA ASP A 71 -9.81 -7.04 15.26
C ASP A 71 -10.55 -5.77 14.82
N ASN A 72 -11.49 -5.29 15.62
CA ASN A 72 -12.19 -4.04 15.37
C ASN A 72 -11.27 -2.82 15.49
N LEU A 73 -10.37 -2.88 16.46
CA LEU A 73 -9.46 -1.80 16.80
C LEU A 73 -8.27 -1.73 15.84
N PHE A 74 -7.82 -2.90 15.39
CA PHE A 74 -6.69 -3.09 14.49
C PHE A 74 -7.11 -3.95 13.30
N PRO A 75 -7.97 -3.44 12.40
CA PRO A 75 -8.41 -4.20 11.23
C PRO A 75 -7.21 -4.55 10.35
N LEU A 76 -7.27 -5.68 9.65
CA LEU A 76 -6.23 -6.06 8.71
C LEU A 76 -6.11 -5.02 7.59
N LEU A 77 -4.90 -4.87 7.05
CA LEU A 77 -4.65 -3.96 5.93
C LEU A 77 -5.38 -4.49 4.68
N GLY A 78 -5.97 -3.59 3.90
CA GLY A 78 -6.66 -3.91 2.65
C GLY A 78 -5.74 -4.20 1.46
N ASP A 79 -4.41 -4.09 1.61
CA ASP A 79 -3.47 -4.61 0.62
C ASP A 79 -3.22 -6.10 0.88
N ASN A 80 -3.80 -6.96 0.06
CA ASN A 80 -3.73 -8.42 0.23
C ASN A 80 -2.33 -9.02 0.02
N GLY A 81 -1.29 -8.21 -0.15
CA GLY A 81 0.05 -8.65 -0.55
C GLY A 81 0.01 -9.54 -1.79
N ILE A 82 1.04 -10.35 -1.98
CA ILE A 82 0.94 -11.55 -2.82
C ILE A 82 0.69 -12.71 -1.85
N PRO A 83 -0.49 -13.36 -1.87
CA PRO A 83 -0.76 -14.50 -1.00
C PRO A 83 0.30 -15.57 -1.25
N LYS A 84 0.88 -16.12 -0.18
CA LYS A 84 1.65 -17.36 -0.30
C LYS A 84 0.66 -18.44 -0.73
N LYS A 85 0.78 -19.00 -1.94
CA LYS A 85 -0.02 -20.15 -2.36
C LYS A 85 0.25 -21.25 -1.32
N GLU A 86 -0.78 -21.61 -0.55
CA GLU A 86 -0.76 -22.82 0.27
C GLU A 86 -0.47 -23.99 -0.68
N ALA A 87 0.51 -24.82 -0.33
CA ALA A 87 0.72 -26.07 -1.03
C ALA A 87 -0.57 -26.89 -0.88
N CYS A 88 -1.18 -27.28 -2.00
CA CYS A 88 -2.39 -28.08 -2.04
C CYS A 88 -2.29 -29.26 -1.07
N THR A 89 -3.14 -29.28 -0.06
CA THR A 89 -3.46 -30.48 0.71
C THR A 89 -4.38 -31.34 -0.14
N GLU A 90 -3.80 -32.19 -0.98
CA GLU A 90 -4.51 -33.38 -1.45
C GLU A 90 -4.35 -34.47 -0.41
N GLY A 91 -5.48 -34.88 0.18
CA GLY A 91 -5.52 -35.95 1.15
C GLY A 91 -5.10 -37.29 0.56
N ASN A 92 -4.25 -38.02 1.27
CA ASN A 92 -4.59 -39.32 1.84
C ASN A 92 -3.48 -39.75 2.82
N ALA A 93 -3.90 -40.34 3.94
CA ALA A 93 -3.04 -40.88 4.98
C ALA A 93 -2.25 -42.10 4.46
N GLU A 94 -0.95 -42.19 4.81
CA GLU A 94 -0.38 -43.27 5.64
C GLU A 94 1.16 -43.13 5.79
N GLU A 95 1.58 -43.15 7.06
CA GLU A 95 2.84 -43.58 7.69
C GLU A 95 4.25 -43.40 7.07
N SER A 96 5.05 -42.62 7.83
CA SER A 96 6.37 -42.97 8.40
C SER A 96 7.68 -42.53 7.71
N ASN A 97 8.49 -41.85 8.55
CA ASN A 97 9.96 -41.90 8.71
C ASN A 97 10.91 -41.21 7.69
N ASN A 98 11.49 -40.13 8.22
CA ASN A 98 12.93 -39.82 8.32
C ASN A 98 13.65 -39.05 7.19
N SER A 99 14.24 -37.92 7.63
CA SER A 99 15.48 -37.26 7.21
C SER A 99 15.68 -36.71 5.79
N ASP A 100 16.30 -35.52 5.77
CA ASP A 100 16.99 -34.84 4.67
C ASP A 100 16.15 -34.09 3.63
N CYS A 101 15.91 -32.81 3.90
CA CYS A 101 15.51 -31.84 2.88
C CYS A 101 16.76 -31.34 2.11
N LYS A 102 17.29 -32.16 1.22
CA LYS A 102 17.95 -31.68 0.00
C LYS A 102 16.98 -31.93 -1.15
N GLU A 103 16.66 -30.90 -1.92
CA GLU A 103 16.53 -30.90 -3.39
C GLU A 103 15.91 -29.56 -3.84
N THR A 104 16.67 -28.72 -4.55
CA THR A 104 16.70 -28.56 -6.02
C THR A 104 15.41 -27.98 -6.64
N LEU A 105 15.52 -26.69 -6.95
CA LEU A 105 14.99 -25.98 -8.12
C LEU A 105 14.25 -26.84 -9.16
N ALA A 106 12.97 -26.52 -9.39
CA ALA A 106 12.39 -26.58 -10.73
C ALA A 106 11.28 -25.53 -10.86
N ASN A 107 11.56 -24.54 -11.71
CA ASN A 107 10.65 -23.97 -12.70
C ASN A 107 9.16 -24.17 -12.45
N ASN A 108 8.45 -23.12 -12.02
CA ASN A 108 7.08 -22.92 -12.46
C ASN A 108 6.83 -21.43 -12.69
N ASN A 109 6.47 -21.15 -13.93
CA ASN A 109 6.06 -19.86 -14.48
C ASN A 109 4.73 -19.46 -13.84
N GLU A 110 4.72 -18.57 -12.86
CA GLU A 110 3.53 -17.78 -12.53
C GLU A 110 3.94 -16.34 -12.20
N ASP A 111 3.12 -15.40 -12.65
CA ASP A 111 3.32 -13.95 -12.75
C ASP A 111 4.20 -13.46 -13.92
N THR A 112 4.08 -14.10 -15.08
CA THR A 112 4.03 -13.33 -16.33
C THR A 112 2.74 -12.52 -16.26
N LEU A 113 2.79 -11.21 -16.51
CA LEU A 113 1.54 -10.53 -16.85
C LEU A 113 0.91 -11.27 -18.03
N GLN A 114 -0.31 -11.76 -17.82
CA GLN A 114 -1.29 -11.74 -18.89
C GLN A 114 -1.51 -10.26 -19.23
N PHE A 115 -0.60 -9.67 -20.02
CA PHE A 115 -1.05 -8.74 -21.06
C PHE A 115 -2.17 -9.49 -21.74
N GLY A 116 -3.41 -8.99 -21.71
CA GLY A 116 -4.54 -9.68 -22.33
C GLY A 116 -4.12 -10.32 -23.64
N ASN A 117 -3.90 -11.64 -23.63
CA ASN A 117 -3.44 -12.51 -24.71
C ASN A 117 -2.60 -11.90 -25.85
N SER A 118 -1.66 -11.00 -25.61
CA SER A 118 -0.83 -10.42 -26.67
C SER A 118 0.60 -10.26 -26.20
N GLN A 119 1.41 -11.29 -26.44
CA GLN A 119 2.84 -11.06 -26.62
C GLN A 119 2.98 -10.04 -27.75
N ILE A 120 3.47 -8.84 -27.44
CA ILE A 120 3.80 -7.84 -28.45
C ILE A 120 4.94 -8.46 -29.28
N SER A 121 4.66 -8.80 -30.53
CA SER A 121 5.64 -9.43 -31.41
C SER A 121 6.89 -8.55 -31.50
N GLY A 122 8.06 -9.11 -31.18
CA GLY A 122 9.35 -8.42 -31.24
C GLY A 122 9.80 -7.74 -29.93
N VAL A 123 8.98 -7.74 -28.86
CA VAL A 123 9.41 -7.27 -27.53
C VAL A 123 9.94 -8.45 -26.72
N GLY A 124 11.06 -8.25 -26.03
CA GLY A 124 11.65 -9.26 -25.16
C GLY A 124 10.86 -9.50 -23.86
N PRO A 125 11.36 -10.36 -22.95
CA PRO A 125 10.66 -10.74 -21.73
C PRO A 125 10.23 -9.52 -20.91
N THR A 126 8.92 -9.38 -20.65
CA THR A 126 8.38 -8.24 -19.90
C THR A 126 7.87 -8.71 -18.54
N VAL A 127 8.32 -8.05 -17.48
CA VAL A 127 8.04 -8.40 -16.08
C VAL A 127 7.47 -7.17 -15.36
N GLN A 128 6.40 -7.37 -14.58
CA GLN A 128 5.97 -6.34 -13.64
C GLN A 128 6.86 -6.35 -12.41
N ALA A 129 7.27 -5.16 -11.97
CA ALA A 129 8.04 -5.03 -10.76
C ALA A 129 7.23 -5.49 -9.53
N ALA A 130 7.96 -6.03 -8.57
CA ALA A 130 7.46 -6.29 -7.23
C ALA A 130 8.48 -5.72 -6.24
N THR A 131 8.02 -5.40 -5.04
CA THR A 131 8.91 -5.01 -3.94
C THR A 131 9.94 -6.13 -3.72
N LEU A 132 11.22 -5.76 -3.65
CA LEU A 132 12.36 -6.67 -3.52
C LEU A 132 12.58 -7.63 -4.72
N LEU A 133 11.99 -7.36 -5.89
CA LEU A 133 12.42 -7.99 -7.13
C LEU A 133 13.87 -7.60 -7.42
N ASN A 134 14.74 -8.60 -7.56
CA ASN A 134 16.15 -8.38 -7.88
C ASN A 134 16.44 -8.79 -9.31
N TYR A 135 17.36 -8.08 -9.95
CA TYR A 135 18.00 -8.50 -11.18
C TYR A 135 19.52 -8.54 -10.95
N TYR A 136 20.11 -9.73 -11.05
CA TYR A 136 21.55 -9.90 -10.88
C TYR A 136 22.26 -9.66 -12.21
N ILE A 137 23.28 -8.81 -12.21
CA ILE A 137 24.15 -8.60 -13.38
C ILE A 137 25.29 -9.64 -13.39
N ARG A 138 25.76 -10.05 -12.20
CA ARG A 138 26.80 -11.07 -11.98
C ARG A 138 26.43 -11.95 -10.78
N PRO A 139 26.90 -13.21 -10.70
CA PRO A 139 27.70 -13.92 -11.70
C PRO A 139 26.88 -14.39 -12.92
N LYS A 140 25.56 -14.57 -12.77
CA LYS A 140 24.65 -14.90 -13.87
C LYS A 140 23.53 -13.88 -13.94
N LYS A 141 23.27 -13.40 -15.16
CA LYS A 141 22.16 -12.53 -15.51
C LYS A 141 20.83 -13.23 -15.27
N ARG A 142 20.06 -12.79 -14.28
CA ARG A 142 18.75 -13.38 -13.96
C ARG A 142 17.90 -12.47 -13.09
N PHE A 143 16.59 -12.60 -13.23
CA PHE A 143 15.65 -12.16 -12.21
C PHE A 143 15.69 -13.11 -11.00
N ASP A 144 15.44 -12.54 -9.83
CA ASP A 144 15.28 -13.28 -8.60
C ASP A 144 14.10 -12.73 -7.81
N ARG A 145 13.15 -13.63 -7.55
CA ARG A 145 11.92 -13.36 -6.81
C ARG A 145 11.93 -13.95 -5.41
N SER A 146 13.02 -14.59 -4.97
CA SER A 146 13.11 -15.23 -3.64
C SER A 146 12.88 -14.26 -2.48
N ASN A 147 13.20 -12.97 -2.68
CA ASN A 147 13.01 -11.92 -1.68
C ASN A 147 11.69 -11.15 -1.85
N VAL A 148 10.85 -11.51 -2.84
CA VAL A 148 9.56 -10.85 -3.02
C VAL A 148 8.72 -11.10 -1.77
N LEU A 149 7.96 -10.08 -1.39
CA LEU A 149 7.17 -10.08 -0.17
C LEU A 149 6.14 -11.23 -0.16
N HIS A 150 6.31 -12.16 0.77
CA HIS A 150 5.34 -13.22 1.08
C HIS A 150 4.85 -13.06 2.52
N LEU A 151 3.55 -12.95 2.71
CA LEU A 151 2.96 -12.84 4.05
C LEU A 151 2.80 -14.23 4.67
N CYS A 152 3.13 -14.35 5.97
CA CYS A 152 2.96 -15.57 6.76
C CYS A 152 2.24 -15.26 8.09
N PRO A 153 0.91 -15.01 8.06
CA PRO A 153 0.15 -14.58 9.23
C PRO A 153 0.32 -15.48 10.46
N ASP A 154 0.26 -16.80 10.26
CA ASP A 154 0.38 -17.78 11.35
C ASP A 154 1.73 -17.69 12.06
N ALA A 155 2.82 -17.50 11.30
CA ALA A 155 4.15 -17.34 11.88
C ALA A 155 4.24 -16.03 12.70
N TYR A 156 3.59 -14.96 12.24
CA TYR A 156 3.57 -13.68 12.96
C TYR A 156 2.82 -13.77 14.29
N ILE A 157 1.71 -14.52 14.31
CA ILE A 157 0.93 -14.76 15.53
C ILE A 157 1.69 -15.70 16.46
N GLN A 158 2.29 -16.77 15.95
CA GLN A 158 3.01 -17.75 16.75
C GLN A 158 4.21 -17.13 17.49
N GLU A 159 4.92 -16.20 16.85
CA GLU A 159 6.01 -15.46 17.47
C GLU A 159 5.59 -14.73 18.76
N CYS A 160 4.33 -14.29 18.88
CA CYS A 160 3.86 -13.67 20.12
C CYS A 160 3.91 -14.65 21.30
N TYR A 161 3.60 -15.93 21.06
CA TYR A 161 3.54 -16.96 22.09
C TYR A 161 4.92 -17.49 22.52
N GLU A 162 5.99 -17.12 21.81
CA GLU A 162 7.36 -17.40 22.24
C GLU A 162 7.79 -16.53 23.44
N GLY A 163 7.08 -15.43 23.69
CA GLY A 163 7.35 -14.53 24.81
C GLY A 163 6.91 -15.10 26.16
N GLU A 164 7.76 -14.97 27.17
CA GLU A 164 7.41 -15.35 28.55
C GLU A 164 6.14 -14.59 29.02
N LYS A 165 5.18 -15.33 29.58
CA LYS A 165 3.91 -14.79 30.10
C LYS A 165 3.04 -14.06 29.07
N PHE A 166 3.28 -14.24 27.76
CA PHE A 166 2.44 -13.64 26.73
C PHE A 166 0.99 -14.10 26.87
N GLU A 167 0.74 -15.41 26.93
CA GLU A 167 -0.62 -15.96 26.94
C GLU A 167 -1.46 -15.45 28.11
N SER A 168 -0.91 -15.45 29.33
CA SER A 168 -1.62 -14.93 30.51
C SER A 168 -1.92 -13.43 30.38
N THR A 169 -0.93 -12.64 29.93
CA THR A 169 -1.09 -11.19 29.77
C THR A 169 -2.08 -10.86 28.64
N PHE A 170 -2.05 -11.65 27.57
CA PHE A 170 -2.94 -11.52 26.42
C PHE A 170 -4.39 -11.74 26.82
N LEU A 171 -4.68 -12.79 27.60
CA LEU A 171 -6.02 -13.05 28.12
C LEU A 171 -6.50 -11.92 29.05
N ASP A 172 -5.65 -11.46 29.98
CA ASP A 172 -5.97 -10.35 30.89
C ASP A 172 -6.30 -9.05 30.12
N VAL A 173 -5.54 -8.72 29.07
CA VAL A 173 -5.78 -7.52 28.26
C VAL A 173 -7.01 -7.69 27.39
N LYS A 174 -7.23 -8.87 26.80
CA LYS A 174 -8.41 -9.15 25.98
C LYS A 174 -9.70 -9.02 26.79
N GLU A 175 -9.71 -9.50 28.03
CA GLU A 175 -10.82 -9.30 28.97
C GLU A 175 -11.05 -7.81 29.27
N LYS A 176 -9.97 -7.06 29.58
CA LYS A 176 -10.06 -5.61 29.82
C LYS A 176 -10.54 -4.80 28.61
N LEU A 177 -10.21 -5.23 27.40
CA LEU A 177 -10.67 -4.62 26.15
C LEU A 177 -12.13 -4.98 25.83
N GLN A 178 -12.61 -6.15 26.26
CA GLN A 178 -14.02 -6.54 26.12
C GLN A 178 -14.92 -5.92 27.20
N ALA A 179 -14.35 -5.30 28.24
CA ALA A 179 -15.12 -4.61 29.27
C ALA A 179 -15.96 -3.47 28.67
N PRO A 180 -17.18 -3.20 29.20
CA PRO A 180 -18.19 -2.29 28.62
C PRO A 180 -17.79 -0.80 28.51
N TYR A 181 -16.54 -0.47 28.84
CA TYR A 181 -15.95 0.84 28.61
C TYR A 181 -15.74 1.13 27.12
N LEU A 182 -15.46 0.08 26.32
CA LEU A 182 -15.39 0.18 24.86
C LEU A 182 -16.78 0.26 24.21
N ASP A 183 -17.80 -0.41 24.76
CA ASP A 183 -19.18 -0.27 24.27
C ASP A 183 -19.76 1.13 24.46
N LYS A 184 -19.34 1.89 25.48
CA LYS A 184 -19.75 3.30 25.60
C LYS A 184 -19.03 4.22 24.60
N ALA A 185 -17.77 3.93 24.26
CA ALA A 185 -17.07 4.67 23.20
C ALA A 185 -17.66 4.32 21.83
N VAL A 186 -17.90 3.04 21.56
CA VAL A 186 -18.47 2.52 20.30
C VAL A 186 -19.94 2.91 20.13
N ASN A 187 -20.78 2.85 21.18
CA ASN A 187 -22.20 3.27 21.10
C ASN A 187 -22.42 4.79 21.25
N ALA A 188 -21.43 5.55 21.74
CA ALA A 188 -21.46 7.02 21.72
C ALA A 188 -20.82 7.61 20.45
N GLY A 189 -20.48 6.78 19.45
CA GLY A 189 -19.95 7.24 18.16
C GLY A 189 -18.46 7.60 18.15
N SER A 190 -17.69 7.17 19.16
CA SER A 190 -16.23 7.21 19.17
C SER A 190 -15.69 5.84 18.73
N GLN A 191 -15.62 5.63 17.41
CA GLN A 191 -14.68 4.68 16.81
C GLN A 191 -13.28 5.30 16.94
N ASP A 192 -12.74 5.33 18.17
CA ASP A 192 -11.37 5.75 18.44
C ASP A 192 -10.43 4.61 18.03
N TYR A 193 -9.87 4.70 16.82
CA TYR A 193 -8.77 3.85 16.35
C TYR A 193 -7.48 4.20 17.14
N PRO A 194 -6.92 3.32 17.98
CA PRO A 194 -5.70 3.55 18.71
C PRO A 194 -4.50 3.14 17.84
N TYR A 195 -3.79 4.16 17.36
CA TYR A 195 -2.33 4.24 17.20
C TYR A 195 -1.66 3.06 16.45
N THR A 196 -1.36 3.16 15.14
CA THR A 196 -0.42 4.13 14.54
C THR A 196 -1.05 4.83 13.32
N PHE A 197 -2.04 5.68 13.57
CA PHE A 197 -2.47 6.69 12.61
C PHE A 197 -2.55 8.01 13.38
N ARG A 198 -1.76 8.99 12.96
CA ARG A 198 -1.97 10.38 13.37
C ARG A 198 -3.44 10.71 13.01
N LYS A 199 -4.24 10.91 14.07
CA LYS A 199 -5.64 10.48 14.22
C LYS A 199 -6.55 10.89 13.05
N ILE A 200 -7.23 9.94 12.42
CA ILE A 200 -8.46 10.26 11.68
C ILE A 200 -9.61 10.16 12.68
N VAL A 201 -10.21 11.30 13.00
CA VAL A 201 -11.44 11.35 13.78
C VAL A 201 -12.59 11.39 12.77
N LEU A 202 -13.30 10.28 12.64
CA LEU A 202 -14.59 10.24 11.95
C LEU A 202 -15.63 10.80 12.93
N GLY A 203 -16.21 11.95 12.62
CA GLY A 203 -17.21 12.56 13.50
C GLY A 203 -18.56 11.88 13.33
N MET A 204 -19.00 11.08 14.31
CA MET A 204 -20.40 10.66 14.44
C MET A 204 -21.13 11.67 15.32
N ASN A 205 -22.15 12.32 14.77
CA ASN A 205 -23.19 12.94 15.58
C ASN A 205 -24.43 12.05 15.49
N THR A 206 -24.96 11.71 16.65
CA THR A 206 -26.12 10.85 16.82
C THR A 206 -27.27 11.30 15.92
N SER A 207 -27.83 10.34 15.18
CA SER A 207 -28.97 10.47 14.26
C SER A 207 -28.77 11.01 12.83
N TYR A 208 -27.56 11.37 12.35
CA TYR A 208 -27.36 11.75 10.93
C TYR A 208 -26.01 11.27 10.35
N SER A 209 -26.07 10.47 9.26
CA SER A 209 -25.04 9.95 8.32
C SER A 209 -23.52 10.10 8.61
N HIS A 210 -22.77 9.01 8.37
CA HIS A 210 -21.30 8.89 8.27
C HIS A 210 -20.66 9.75 7.15
N ASP A 211 -20.77 11.07 7.21
CA ASP A 211 -20.57 11.93 6.03
C ASP A 211 -19.32 12.84 6.08
N LYS A 212 -18.64 12.95 7.23
CA LYS A 212 -17.51 13.90 7.40
C LYS A 212 -16.35 13.30 8.18
N ALA A 213 -15.13 13.60 7.73
CA ALA A 213 -13.89 13.16 8.37
C ALA A 213 -12.98 14.34 8.75
N LEU A 214 -12.26 14.21 9.87
CA LEU A 214 -11.20 15.12 10.32
C LEU A 214 -9.90 14.31 10.41
N LEU A 215 -8.79 14.86 9.89
CA LEU A 215 -7.46 14.29 10.05
C LEU A 215 -6.63 15.15 11.02
N MET A 216 -5.91 14.52 11.94
CA MET A 216 -4.98 15.17 12.86
C MET A 216 -3.56 14.80 12.47
N ASP A 217 -2.79 15.79 12.05
CA ASP A 217 -1.48 15.70 11.39
C ASP A 217 -1.51 14.89 10.09
N CYS A 218 -0.63 15.26 9.17
CA CYS A 218 -0.50 14.61 7.87
C CYS A 218 0.98 14.55 7.51
N GLY A 219 1.67 13.61 8.16
CA GLY A 219 3.07 13.32 7.93
C GLY A 219 3.33 12.63 6.60
N GLU A 220 4.62 12.38 6.34
CA GLU A 220 4.99 11.59 5.17
C GLU A 220 4.33 10.22 5.19
N GLY A 221 3.88 9.75 4.02
CA GLY A 221 3.26 8.43 3.89
C GLY A 221 1.81 8.33 4.38
N THR A 222 1.20 9.36 5.00
CA THR A 222 -0.19 9.29 5.48
C THR A 222 -1.19 8.82 4.42
N TYR A 223 -1.09 9.33 3.18
CA TYR A 223 -1.95 8.85 2.09
C TYR A 223 -1.72 7.36 1.76
N GLY A 224 -0.46 6.91 1.71
CA GLY A 224 -0.14 5.51 1.45
C GLY A 224 -0.64 4.59 2.56
N GLN A 225 -0.55 5.02 3.82
CA GLN A 225 -1.11 4.31 4.96
C GLN A 225 -2.64 4.20 4.87
N LEU A 226 -3.33 5.26 4.41
CA LEU A 226 -4.77 5.24 4.19
C LEU A 226 -5.21 4.27 3.11
N VAL A 227 -4.54 4.32 1.95
CA VAL A 227 -4.79 3.40 0.84
C VAL A 227 -4.54 1.97 1.27
N ARG A 228 -3.50 1.74 2.07
CA ARG A 228 -3.18 0.42 2.60
C ARG A 228 -4.22 -0.10 3.60
N LEU A 229 -4.72 0.77 4.47
CA LEU A 229 -5.72 0.38 5.47
C LEU A 229 -7.08 0.12 4.82
N LEU A 230 -7.54 1.02 3.96
CA LEU A 230 -8.91 1.05 3.44
C LEU A 230 -9.05 0.40 2.05
N GLY A 231 -7.95 0.18 1.34
CA GLY A 231 -7.97 -0.05 -0.10
C GLY A 231 -8.13 1.26 -0.88
N SER A 232 -7.92 1.20 -2.20
CA SER A 232 -7.99 2.37 -3.09
C SER A 232 -9.38 3.00 -3.10
N THR A 233 -10.43 2.19 -3.30
CA THR A 233 -11.82 2.65 -3.44
C THR A 233 -12.33 3.36 -2.18
N GLU A 234 -12.20 2.73 -1.01
CA GLU A 234 -12.70 3.34 0.24
C GLU A 234 -11.83 4.52 0.70
N CYS A 235 -10.53 4.50 0.39
CA CYS A 235 -9.69 5.67 0.60
C CYS A 235 -10.17 6.87 -0.24
N GLU A 236 -10.61 6.68 -1.48
CA GLU A 236 -11.18 7.77 -2.29
C GLU A 236 -12.47 8.32 -1.68
N VAL A 237 -13.35 7.45 -1.18
CA VAL A 237 -14.59 7.85 -0.48
C VAL A 237 -14.26 8.65 0.78
N LEU A 238 -13.34 8.19 1.61
CA LEU A 238 -12.87 8.91 2.79
C LEU A 238 -12.30 10.29 2.40
N LEU A 239 -11.47 10.31 1.36
CA LEU A 239 -10.85 11.54 0.86
C LEU A 239 -11.88 12.53 0.33
N GLN A 240 -13.09 12.12 -0.09
CA GLN A 240 -14.17 13.04 -0.46
C GLN A 240 -14.85 13.62 0.79
N LYS A 241 -15.01 12.82 1.85
CA LYS A 241 -15.63 13.18 3.13
C LYS A 241 -14.74 14.02 4.06
N LEU A 242 -13.44 14.13 3.78
CA LEU A 242 -12.50 14.90 4.59
C LEU A 242 -12.84 16.41 4.60
N VAL A 243 -13.25 16.94 5.75
CA VAL A 243 -13.64 18.35 5.89
C VAL A 243 -12.59 19.21 6.56
N ALA A 244 -11.66 18.61 7.30
CA ALA A 244 -10.57 19.35 7.91
C ALA A 244 -9.31 18.51 8.16
N VAL A 245 -8.17 19.21 8.21
CA VAL A 245 -6.90 18.68 8.72
C VAL A 245 -6.38 19.62 9.80
N TYR A 246 -6.16 19.10 11.01
CA TYR A 246 -5.54 19.83 12.11
C TYR A 246 -4.08 19.45 12.22
N VAL A 247 -3.16 20.40 12.03
CA VAL A 247 -1.73 20.20 12.25
C VAL A 247 -1.38 20.70 13.65
N SER A 248 -0.84 19.82 14.48
CA SER A 248 -0.50 20.08 15.87
C SER A 248 0.61 21.12 15.99
N HIS A 249 1.66 21.02 15.16
CA HIS A 249 2.77 21.96 15.09
C HIS A 249 3.54 21.86 13.75
N LEU A 250 4.39 22.86 13.45
CA LEU A 250 5.04 23.04 12.15
C LEU A 250 6.38 22.29 12.02
N HIS A 251 6.42 21.03 12.45
CA HIS A 251 7.52 20.14 12.08
C HIS A 251 7.15 19.33 10.85
N ALA A 252 8.13 19.06 9.97
CA ALA A 252 7.89 18.47 8.65
C ALA A 252 7.15 17.13 8.73
N ASP A 253 7.44 16.31 9.73
CA ASP A 253 6.81 15.02 9.97
C ASP A 253 5.31 15.13 10.29
N HIS A 254 4.78 16.31 10.61
CA HIS A 254 3.37 16.56 10.87
C HIS A 254 2.57 17.11 9.68
N HIS A 255 3.23 17.57 8.60
CA HIS A 255 2.49 18.26 7.53
C HIS A 255 3.00 18.01 6.11
N ILE A 256 4.14 17.35 5.90
CA ILE A 256 4.69 17.13 4.55
C ILE A 256 3.78 16.25 3.68
N GLY A 257 2.99 15.37 4.29
CA GLY A 257 2.01 14.52 3.60
C GLY A 257 0.81 15.26 3.02
N LEU A 258 0.53 16.50 3.46
CA LEU A 258 -0.59 17.31 2.97
C LEU A 258 -0.57 17.45 1.45
N ILE A 259 0.61 17.57 0.85
CA ILE A 259 0.77 17.72 -0.60
C ILE A 259 0.16 16.51 -1.31
N ARG A 260 0.54 15.28 -0.90
CA ARG A 260 0.05 14.05 -1.51
C ARG A 260 -1.43 13.83 -1.22
N LEU A 261 -1.88 14.14 0.00
CA LEU A 261 -3.28 14.04 0.42
C LEU A 261 -4.19 14.93 -0.44
N LEU A 262 -3.80 16.20 -0.64
CA LEU A 262 -4.55 17.16 -1.46
C LEU A 262 -4.60 16.73 -2.93
N LEU A 263 -3.48 16.26 -3.49
CA LEU A 263 -3.45 15.75 -4.86
C LEU A 263 -4.35 14.52 -5.03
N ALA A 264 -4.34 13.60 -4.06
CA ALA A 264 -5.20 12.42 -4.07
C ALA A 264 -6.68 12.78 -3.92
N ARG A 265 -7.02 13.70 -3.00
CA ARG A 265 -8.39 14.20 -2.82
C ARG A 265 -8.94 14.84 -4.09
N ARG A 266 -8.12 15.64 -4.79
CA ARG A 266 -8.50 16.21 -6.09
C ARG A 266 -8.79 15.12 -7.13
N ARG A 267 -7.96 14.08 -7.19
CA ARG A 267 -8.20 12.93 -8.09
C ARG A 267 -9.51 12.22 -7.74
N ALA A 268 -9.77 11.97 -6.47
CA ALA A 268 -11.00 11.35 -6.00
C ALA A 268 -12.25 12.19 -6.38
N PHE A 269 -12.19 13.53 -6.24
CA PHE A 269 -13.28 14.39 -6.70
C PHE A 269 -13.47 14.36 -8.22
N ASN A 270 -12.40 14.38 -8.99
CA ASN A 270 -12.49 14.28 -10.45
C ASN A 270 -13.08 12.93 -10.89
N ALA A 271 -12.66 11.83 -10.27
CA ALA A 271 -13.18 10.49 -10.56
C ALA A 271 -14.67 10.38 -10.24
N ALA A 272 -15.13 11.04 -9.16
CA ALA A 272 -16.55 11.14 -8.81
C ALA A 272 -17.34 12.17 -9.63
N GLY A 273 -16.73 12.86 -10.61
CA GLY A 273 -17.39 13.90 -11.41
C GLY A 273 -17.73 15.18 -10.63
N ILE A 274 -17.12 15.40 -9.46
CA ILE A 274 -17.36 16.56 -8.60
C ILE A 274 -16.49 17.73 -9.09
N SER A 275 -16.93 18.42 -10.14
CA SER A 275 -16.15 19.42 -10.89
C SER A 275 -16.20 20.87 -10.36
N ASN A 276 -16.95 21.13 -9.29
CA ASN A 276 -17.20 22.49 -8.76
C ASN A 276 -16.56 22.74 -7.38
N VAL A 277 -15.28 22.43 -7.26
CA VAL A 277 -14.53 22.74 -6.03
C VAL A 277 -13.50 23.81 -6.34
N SER A 278 -13.62 24.96 -5.65
CA SER A 278 -12.70 26.09 -5.85
C SER A 278 -11.25 25.63 -5.64
N LYS A 279 -10.42 25.83 -6.67
CA LYS A 279 -8.98 25.55 -6.65
C LYS A 279 -8.19 26.62 -5.90
N GLN A 280 -8.84 27.73 -5.51
CA GLN A 280 -8.18 28.84 -4.83
C GLN A 280 -7.91 28.48 -3.37
N LEU A 281 -6.63 28.54 -2.99
CA LEU A 281 -6.21 28.51 -1.60
C LEU A 281 -6.52 29.88 -0.97
N THR A 282 -7.44 29.91 -0.01
CA THR A 282 -7.74 31.14 0.74
C THR A 282 -7.13 31.06 2.13
N LYS A 283 -6.45 32.13 2.57
CA LYS A 283 -5.79 32.22 3.87
C LYS A 283 -6.58 33.12 4.82
N LYS A 284 -6.80 32.67 6.05
CA LYS A 284 -7.32 33.50 7.15
C LYS A 284 -6.47 33.31 8.40
N ILE A 285 -6.05 34.41 9.02
CA ILE A 285 -5.32 34.39 10.30
C ILE A 285 -6.31 34.79 11.39
N ILE A 286 -6.40 34.01 12.46
CA ILE A 286 -7.25 34.32 13.61
C ILE A 286 -6.36 34.37 14.86
N ASN A 287 -6.40 35.50 15.55
CA ASN A 287 -5.77 35.67 16.86
C ASN A 287 -6.77 35.23 17.94
N LYS A 288 -6.41 34.25 18.77
CA LYS A 288 -7.16 33.85 19.97
C LYS A 288 -6.31 34.10 21.22
N HIS A 289 -6.95 34.11 22.39
CA HIS A 289 -6.24 34.19 23.67
C HIS A 289 -5.17 33.09 23.85
N SER A 290 -5.32 31.94 23.19
CA SER A 290 -4.36 30.82 23.21
C SER A 290 -3.26 30.88 22.14
N GLY A 291 -3.19 31.94 21.33
CA GLY A 291 -2.17 32.12 20.28
C GLY A 291 -2.74 32.44 18.90
N ARG A 292 -1.84 32.58 17.92
CA ARG A 292 -2.20 32.80 16.50
C ARG A 292 -2.43 31.45 15.82
N LYS A 293 -3.58 31.26 15.19
CA LYS A 293 -3.87 30.09 14.34
C LYS A 293 -4.09 30.52 12.90
N LEU A 294 -3.55 29.71 11.99
CA LEU A 294 -3.61 29.92 10.56
C LEU A 294 -4.59 28.92 9.94
N TYR A 295 -5.59 29.45 9.25
CA TYR A 295 -6.62 28.67 8.57
C TYR A 295 -6.40 28.79 7.05
N LEU A 296 -6.23 27.64 6.40
CA LEU A 296 -6.19 27.55 4.95
C LEU A 296 -7.47 26.86 4.46
N PHE A 297 -8.15 27.45 3.48
CA PHE A 297 -9.34 26.89 2.87
C PHE A 297 -8.98 26.42 1.47
N VAL A 298 -9.19 25.13 1.21
CA VAL A 298 -8.89 24.50 -0.08
C VAL A 298 -9.92 23.40 -0.33
N GLU A 299 -10.51 23.35 -1.51
CA GLU A 299 -11.34 22.22 -1.92
C GLU A 299 -12.43 21.77 -0.90
N ARG A 300 -13.20 22.73 -0.35
CA ARG A 300 -14.21 22.51 0.72
C ARG A 300 -13.66 21.90 2.03
N MET A 301 -12.35 21.99 2.23
CA MET A 301 -11.63 21.52 3.41
C MET A 301 -10.92 22.68 4.11
N ILE A 302 -10.82 22.59 5.43
CA ILE A 302 -10.11 23.56 6.27
C ILE A 302 -8.83 22.92 6.83
N ILE A 303 -7.67 23.52 6.57
CA ILE A 303 -6.41 23.14 7.21
C ILE A 303 -6.14 24.13 8.33
N ILE A 304 -5.95 23.62 9.54
CA ILE A 304 -5.70 24.39 10.76
C ILE A 304 -4.25 24.17 11.15
N LEU A 305 -3.45 25.24 11.14
CA LEU A 305 -2.04 25.28 11.55
C LEU A 305 -1.92 26.10 12.85
#